data_AF-A0A4Z0V7H8-F1
#
_entry.id   AF-A0A4Z0V7H8-F1
#
_cell.length_a   1.000
_cell.length_b   1.000
_cell.length_c   1.000
_cell.angle_alpha   90.00
_cell.angle_beta   90.00
_cell.angle_gamma   90.00
#
_symmetry.space_group_name_H-M   'P 1'
#
loop_
_entity.id
_entity.type
_entity.pdbx_description
1 polymer ?
#
loop_
_entity_poly.entity_id
_entity_poly.type
_entity_poly.pdbx_seq_one_letter_code
_entity_poly.pdbx_strand_id
1 'polypeptide(L)' 'MEIRQNIFMRIARFYIEGFRSMTVGRKLWAIIIIKLIFIFLVMKLFFFPDILKRDYATDEERAGAVREELIDRSL' A
#
# COMPACT_ATOMS: atom_id res chain seq x y z
N MET A 1 -25.18 5.93 33.01
CA MET A 1 -23.95 5.34 32.43
C MET A 1 -23.01 6.50 32.13
N GLU A 2 -22.10 6.83 33.03
CA GLU A 2 -21.09 7.86 32.76
C GLU A 2 -20.22 7.37 31.62
N ILE A 3 -20.46 7.90 30.42
CA ILE A 3 -19.53 7.73 29.31
C ILE A 3 -18.29 8.52 29.73
N ARG A 4 -17.34 7.85 30.40
CA ARG A 4 -15.95 8.32 30.45
C ARG A 4 -15.63 8.67 29.01
N GLN A 5 -15.53 9.96 28.70
CA GLN A 5 -15.15 10.44 27.39
C GLN A 5 -13.80 9.78 27.11
N ASN A 6 -13.82 8.70 26.33
CA ASN A 6 -12.63 7.92 26.02
C ASN A 6 -11.66 8.91 25.38
N ILE A 7 -10.51 9.14 26.03
CA ILE A 7 -9.49 10.08 25.57
C ILE A 7 -9.16 9.83 24.10
N PHE A 8 -9.14 8.56 23.68
CA PHE A 8 -9.05 8.12 22.29
C PHE A 8 -10.08 8.75 21.36
N MET A 9 -11.34 8.83 21.75
CA MET A 9 -12.42 9.44 20.97
C MET A 9 -12.21 10.96 20.83
N ARG A 10 -11.69 11.61 21.88
CA ARG A 10 -11.38 13.04 21.85
C ARG A 10 -10.19 13.34 20.93
N ILE A 11 -9.14 12.51 20.98
CA ILE A 11 -7.98 12.59 20.09
C ILE A 11 -8.42 12.38 18.64
N ALA A 12 -9.22 11.34 18.37
CA ALA A 12 -9.72 11.06 17.02
C ALA A 12 -10.53 12.24 16.46
N ARG A 13 -11.48 12.79 17.25
CA ARG A 13 -12.26 13.97 16.84
C ARG A 13 -11.37 15.19 16.57
N PHE A 14 -10.36 15.45 17.41
CA PHE A 14 -9.43 16.56 17.19
C PHE A 14 -8.70 16.45 15.85
N TYR A 15 -8.17 15.28 15.50
CA TYR A 15 -7.49 15.08 14.21
C TYR A 15 -8.46 15.17 13.03
N ILE A 16 -9.65 14.60 13.14
CA ILE A 16 -10.67 14.65 12.08
C ILE A 16 -11.15 16.09 11.86
N GLU A 17 -11.47 16.81 12.93
CA GLU A 17 -11.93 18.19 12.88
C GLU A 17 -10.83 19.14 12.40
N GLY A 18 -9.61 18.97 12.90
CA GLY A 18 -8.44 19.74 12.45
C GLY A 18 -8.15 19.50 10.98
N PHE A 19 -8.14 18.26 10.51
CA PHE A 19 -7.95 17.96 9.09
C PHE A 19 -9.09 18.53 8.22
N ARG A 20 -10.33 18.49 8.72
CA ARG A 20 -11.50 19.01 8.00
C ARG A 20 -11.51 20.53 7.94
N SER A 21 -11.06 21.24 8.97
CA SER A 21 -10.99 22.71 8.97
C SER A 21 -9.82 23.25 8.14
N MET A 22 -8.83 22.40 7.80
CA MET A 22 -7.69 22.80 6.97
C MET A 22 -8.04 22.86 5.48
N THR A 23 -7.86 24.04 4.88
CA THR A 23 -7.97 24.27 3.43
C THR A 23 -6.66 23.96 2.70
N VAL A 24 -5.53 24.44 3.21
CA VAL A 24 -4.19 24.21 2.65
C VAL A 24 -3.69 22.80 2.92
N GLY A 25 -3.81 22.33 4.18
CA GLY A 25 -3.36 21.00 4.59
C GLY A 25 -4.00 19.87 3.78
N ARG A 26 -5.30 19.98 3.49
CA ARG A 26 -6.03 19.00 2.67
C ARG A 26 -5.46 18.92 1.24
N LYS A 27 -5.13 20.06 0.63
CA LYS A 27 -4.51 20.12 -0.70
C LYS A 27 -3.11 19.48 -0.68
N LEU A 28 -2.30 19.78 0.34
CA LEU A 28 -0.98 19.18 0.50
C LEU A 28 -1.06 17.66 0.68
N TRP A 29 -2.00 17.17 1.48
CA TRP A 29 -2.24 15.73 1.64
C TRP A 29 -2.67 15.05 0.34
N ALA A 30 -3.53 15.69 -0.45
CA ALA A 30 -3.87 15.18 -1.78
C ALA A 30 -2.61 15.08 -2.68
N ILE A 31 -1.73 16.09 -2.66
CA ILE A 31 -0.46 16.06 -3.40
C ILE A 31 0.44 14.91 -2.91
N ILE A 32 0.53 14.69 -1.60
CA ILE A 32 1.32 13.59 -1.02
C ILE A 32 0.78 12.24 -1.48
N ILE A 33 -0.54 12.02 -1.40
CA ILE A 33 -1.18 10.78 -1.85
C ILE A 33 -0.89 10.53 -3.33
N ILE A 34 -1.03 11.55 -4.17
CA ILE A 34 -0.71 11.46 -5.60
C ILE A 34 0.75 11.04 -5.77
N LYS A 35 1.69 11.73 -5.11
CA LYS A 35 3.12 11.36 -5.17
C LYS A 35 3.38 9.93 -4.74
N LEU A 36 2.75 9.46 -3.67
CA LEU A 36 2.90 8.08 -3.19
C LEU A 36 2.39 7.07 -4.22
N ILE A 37 1.25 7.34 -4.87
CA ILE A 37 0.73 6.50 -5.97
C ILE A 37 1.72 6.48 -7.13
N PHE A 38 2.25 7.63 -7.53
CA PHE A 38 3.22 7.72 -8.62
C PHE A 38 4.53 6.98 -8.30
N ILE A 39 5.10 7.18 -7.11
CA ILE A 39 6.30 6.46 -6.68
C ILE A 39 6.05 4.96 -6.66
N PHE A 40 4.92 4.52 -6.11
CA PHE A 40 4.56 3.11 -6.07
C PHE A 40 4.36 2.53 -7.48
N LEU A 41 3.71 3.26 -8.38
CA LEU A 41 3.47 2.81 -9.75
C LEU A 41 4.77 2.70 -10.55
N VAL A 42 5.62 3.73 -10.50
CA VAL A 42 6.94 3.71 -11.14
C VAL A 42 7.76 2.56 -10.58
N MET A 43 7.86 2.45 -9.26
CA MET A 43 8.59 1.35 -8.63
C MET A 43 8.03 -0.02 -9.04
N LYS A 44 6.70 -0.18 -9.08
CA LYS A 44 6.07 -1.43 -9.52
C LYS A 44 6.43 -1.78 -10.96
N LEU A 45 6.33 -0.83 -11.89
CA LEU A 45 6.58 -1.10 -13.30
C LEU A 45 8.06 -1.41 -13.60
N PHE A 46 8.99 -0.76 -12.91
CA PHE A 46 10.43 -0.97 -13.13
C PHE A 46 11.03 -2.13 -12.33
N PHE A 47 10.62 -2.31 -11.07
CA PHE A 47 11.22 -3.31 -10.18
C PHE A 47 10.43 -4.63 -10.10
N PHE A 48 9.18 -4.66 -10.57
CA PHE A 48 8.32 -5.85 -10.49
C PHE A 48 7.67 -6.18 -11.85
N PRO A 49 8.47 -6.52 -12.88
CA PRO A 49 7.94 -7.02 -14.14
C PRO A 49 7.22 -8.37 -13.94
N ASP A 50 6.18 -8.64 -14.72
CA ASP A 50 5.44 -9.90 -14.68
C ASP A 50 6.20 -11.02 -15.43
N ILE A 51 7.25 -11.53 -14.80
CA ILE A 51 8.14 -12.55 -15.36
C ILE A 51 7.42 -13.89 -15.59
N LEU A 52 6.52 -14.27 -14.68
CA LEU A 52 5.83 -15.55 -14.74
C LEU A 52 4.88 -15.63 -15.93
N LYS A 53 4.23 -14.51 -16.26
CA LYS A 53 3.36 -14.44 -17.43
C LYS A 53 4.13 -14.30 -18.75
N ARG A 54 5.33 -13.71 -18.72
CA ARG A 54 6.19 -13.55 -19.90
C ARG A 54 6.84 -14.87 -20.31
N ASP A 55 7.35 -15.62 -19.35
CA ASP A 55 8.29 -16.72 -19.61
C ASP A 55 7.62 -18.12 -19.61
N TYR A 56 6.35 -18.23 -19.17
CA TYR A 56 5.63 -19.51 -19.07
C TYR A 56 4.22 -19.45 -19.68
N ALA A 57 3.87 -20.48 -20.43
CA ALA A 57 2.62 -20.55 -21.18
C ALA A 57 1.47 -21.09 -20.33
N THR A 58 1.73 -22.09 -19.49
CA THR A 58 0.72 -22.75 -18.63
C THR A 58 0.88 -22.37 -17.17
N ASP A 59 -0.21 -22.52 -16.40
CA ASP A 59 -0.17 -22.27 -14.96
C ASP A 59 0.63 -23.34 -14.20
N GLU A 60 0.65 -24.57 -14.71
CA GLU A 60 1.48 -25.66 -14.18
C GLU A 60 2.98 -25.32 -14.27
N GLU A 61 3.42 -24.76 -15.41
CA GLU A 61 4.81 -24.33 -15.61
C GLU A 61 5.18 -23.18 -14.67
N ARG A 62 4.29 -22.20 -14.49
CA ARG A 62 4.48 -21.08 -13.54
C ARG A 62 4.63 -21.59 -12.11
N ALA A 63 3.75 -22.50 -11.69
CA ALA A 63 3.76 -23.06 -10.34
C ALA A 63 5.04 -23.87 -10.09
N GLY A 64 5.52 -24.62 -11.08
CA GLY A 64 6.79 -25.33 -11.04
C GLY A 64 7.97 -24.40 -10.83
N ALA A 65 8.06 -23.32 -11.63
CA ALA A 65 9.15 -22.35 -11.53
C ALA A 65 9.22 -21.65 -10.16
N VAL A 66 8.07 -21.25 -9.61
CA VAL A 66 8.00 -20.64 -8.27
C VAL A 66 8.41 -21.65 -7.20
N ARG A 67 7.98 -22.91 -7.31
CA ARG A 67 8.33 -23.96 -6.35
C ARG A 67 9.83 -24.21 -6.31
N GLU A 68 10.48 -24.27 -7.47
CA GLU A 68 11.93 -24.47 -7.57
C GLU A 68 12.68 -23.32 -6.91
N GLU A 69 12.35 -22.07 -7.26
CA GLU A 69 13.00 -20.88 -6.70
C GLU A 69 12.83 -20.79 -5.17
N LEU A 70 11.69 -21.22 -4.63
CA LEU A 70 11.44 -21.24 -3.19
C LEU A 70 12.24 -22.33 -2.46
N ILE A 71 12.49 -23.47 -3.11
CA ILE A 71 13.30 -24.56 -2.54
C ILE A 71 14.78 -24.18 -2.60
N ASP A 72 15.27 -23.72 -3.75
CA ASP A 72 16.68 -23.37 -3.98
C ASP A 72 17.14 -22.21 -3.10
N ARG A 73 16.32 -21.16 -2.92
CA ARG A 73 16.64 -20.04 -2.02
C ARG A 73 16.52 -20.35 -0.53
N SER A 74 15.90 -21.47 -0.17
CA SER A 74 15.69 -21.87 1.23
C SER A 74 16.81 -22.75 1.79
N LEU A 75 17.73 -23.19 0.92
CA LEU A 75 18.91 -24.01 1.23
C LEU A 75 20.19 -23.16 1.14
#